data_AF-A0A165Y0P5-F1
#
_entry.id   AF-A0A165Y0P5-F1
#
_cell.length_a   1.000
_cell.length_b   1.000
_cell.length_c   1.000
_cell.angle_alpha   90.00
_cell.angle_beta   90.00
_cell.angle_gamma   90.00
#
_symmetry.space_group_name_H-M   'P 1'
#
loop_
_entity.id
_entity.type
_entity.pdbx_description
1 polymer ?
#
loop_
_entity_poly.entity_id
_entity_poly.type
_entity_poly.pdbx_seq_one_letter_code
_entity_poly.pdbx_strand_id
1 'polypeptide(L)' 'SNATHLLQGLDIVVFATVKHYITEERDLWEFKTGEKLSKTKILSIYRCAHLRALTPQTVWSAFQAT' A
#
# COMPACT_ATOMS: atom_id res chain seq x y z
N SER A 1 -4.43 0.32 -28.33
CA SER A 1 -4.07 0.07 -26.92
C SER A 1 -4.37 1.30 -26.08
N ASN A 2 -5.53 1.35 -25.41
CA ASN A 2 -5.90 2.44 -24.49
C ASN A 2 -5.97 2.00 -23.01
N ALA A 3 -6.15 0.70 -22.74
CA ALA A 3 -6.30 0.18 -21.38
C ALA A 3 -4.98 0.17 -20.57
N THR A 4 -3.84 -0.07 -21.22
CA THR A 4 -2.53 -0.13 -20.54
C THR A 4 -2.13 1.21 -19.93
N HIS A 5 -2.39 2.32 -20.63
CA HIS A 5 -2.06 3.66 -20.12
C HIS A 5 -2.95 4.06 -18.93
N LEU A 6 -4.23 3.68 -18.96
CA LEU A 6 -5.17 3.92 -17.88
C LEU A 6 -4.82 3.09 -16.62
N LEU A 7 -4.35 1.86 -16.79
CA LEU A 7 -4.01 0.99 -15.66
C LEU A 7 -2.62 1.29 -15.07
N GLN A 8 -1.75 2.02 -15.77
CA GLN A 8 -0.47 2.47 -15.21
C GLN A 8 -0.66 3.50 -14.09
N GLY A 9 -1.57 4.47 -14.27
CA GLY A 9 -1.91 5.43 -13.20
C GLY A 9 -2.47 4.73 -11.96
N LEU A 10 -3.30 3.71 -12.19
CA LEU A 10 -3.81 2.83 -11.14
C LEU A 10 -2.68 2.14 -10.36
N ASP A 11 -1.74 1.53 -11.07
CA ASP A 11 -0.61 0.83 -10.46
C ASP A 11 0.26 1.79 -9.63
N ILE A 12 0.60 2.96 -10.18
CA ILE A 12 1.44 3.97 -9.50
C ILE A 12 0.81 4.43 -8.18
N VAL A 13 -0.47 4.80 -8.20
CA VAL A 13 -1.16 5.34 -7.01
C VAL A 13 -1.40 4.25 -5.97
N VAL A 14 -1.80 3.04 -6.40
CA VAL A 14 -1.98 1.92 -5.46
C VAL A 14 -0.66 1.52 -4.85
N PHE A 15 0.42 1.37 -5.62
CA PHE A 15 1.75 1.05 -5.07
C PHE A 15 2.30 2.14 -4.15
N ALA A 16 2.09 3.41 -4.46
CA ALA A 16 2.49 4.51 -3.58
C ALA A 16 1.74 4.44 -2.23
N THR A 17 0.42 4.22 -2.28
CA THR A 17 -0.44 4.13 -1.09
C THR A 17 -0.08 2.91 -0.23
N VAL A 18 0.14 1.75 -0.87
CA VAL A 18 0.60 0.53 -0.17
C VAL A 18 1.94 0.77 0.52
N LYS A 19 2.92 1.39 -0.15
CA LYS A 19 4.21 1.70 0.48
C LYS A 19 4.07 2.59 1.70
N HIS A 20 3.22 3.61 1.63
CA HIS A 20 2.95 4.50 2.76
C HIS A 20 2.40 3.72 3.98
N TYR A 21 1.37 2.89 3.77
CA TYR A 21 0.81 2.09 4.86
C TYR A 21 1.75 1.00 5.37
N ILE A 22 2.63 0.42 4.54
CA ILE A 22 3.67 -0.50 5.03
C ILE A 22 4.59 0.21 6.02
N THR A 23 4.98 1.45 5.73
CA THR A 23 5.80 2.25 6.65
C THR A 23 5.07 2.51 7.96
N GLU A 24 3.81 2.95 7.92
CA GLU A 24 3.03 3.17 9.15
C GLU A 24 2.85 1.90 9.99
N GLU A 25 2.46 0.79 9.37
CA GLU A 25 2.23 -0.48 10.06
C GLU A 25 3.54 -1.04 10.63
N ARG A 26 4.66 -0.85 9.93
CA ARG A 26 5.99 -1.19 10.44
C ARG A 26 6.31 -0.35 11.67
N ASP A 27 6.20 0.96 11.57
CA ASP A 27 6.57 1.88 12.65
C ASP A 27 5.68 1.63 13.90
N LEU A 28 4.38 1.37 13.69
CA LEU A 28 3.46 0.97 14.74
C LEU A 28 3.87 -0.36 15.39
N TRP A 29 4.30 -1.33 14.59
CA TRP A 29 4.74 -2.62 15.09
C TRP A 29 6.01 -2.47 15.92
N GLU A 30 7.05 -1.81 15.39
CA GLU A 30 8.32 -1.57 16.10
C GLU A 30 8.09 -0.77 17.39
N PHE A 31 7.18 0.20 17.39
CA PHE A 31 6.77 0.94 18.59
C PHE A 31 6.09 0.05 19.64
N LYS A 32 5.21 -0.87 19.23
CA LYS A 32 4.44 -1.73 20.15
C LYS A 32 5.24 -2.89 20.72
N THR A 33 6.08 -3.53 19.93
CA THR A 33 6.86 -4.70 20.37
C THR A 33 8.26 -4.34 20.84
N GLY A 34 8.81 -3.19 20.44
CA GLY A 34 10.21 -2.84 20.68
C GLY A 34 11.19 -3.72 19.90
N GLU A 35 10.68 -4.58 19.01
CA GLU A 35 11.48 -5.47 18.16
C GLU A 35 11.62 -4.87 16.76
N LYS A 36 12.61 -5.32 15.98
CA LYS A 36 12.75 -5.00 14.55
C LYS A 36 11.94 -5.96 13.68
N LEU A 37 11.39 -5.45 12.58
CA LEU A 37 10.56 -6.26 11.70
C LEU A 37 11.33 -7.46 11.14
N SER A 38 10.83 -8.67 11.39
CA SER A 38 11.40 -9.89 10.83
C SER A 38 10.85 -10.16 9.41
N LYS A 39 11.62 -10.87 8.59
CA LYS A 39 11.18 -11.34 7.26
C LYS A 39 9.89 -12.17 7.32
N THR A 40 9.64 -12.88 8.42
CA THR A 40 8.43 -13.68 8.61
C THR A 40 7.17 -12.82 8.83
N LYS A 41 7.32 -11.60 9.38
CA LYS A 41 6.20 -10.69 9.66
C LYS A 41 5.91 -9.71 8.52
N ILE A 42 6.80 -9.61 7.53
CA ILE A 42 6.63 -8.69 6.40
C ILE A 42 5.36 -8.96 5.59
N LEU A 43 4.98 -10.24 5.43
CA LEU A 43 3.75 -10.64 4.74
C LEU A 43 2.50 -10.20 5.51
N SER A 44 2.53 -10.25 6.84
CA SER A 44 1.41 -9.80 7.65
C SER A 44 1.26 -8.28 7.58
N ILE A 45 2.37 -7.53 7.66
CA ILE A 45 2.36 -6.08 7.51
C ILE A 45 1.89 -5.68 6.11
N TYR A 46 2.43 -6.33 5.07
CA TYR A 46 2.01 -6.10 3.70
C TYR A 46 0.51 -6.35 3.51
N ARG A 47 -0.02 -7.45 4.06
CA ARG A 47 -1.45 -7.75 3.99
C ARG A 47 -2.31 -6.65 4.63
N CYS A 48 -1.94 -6.17 5.82
CA CYS A 48 -2.65 -5.07 6.48
C CYS A 48 -2.59 -3.78 5.65
N ALA A 49 -1.40 -3.41 5.19
CA ALA A 49 -1.20 -2.23 4.37
C ALA A 49 -1.95 -2.30 3.03
N HIS A 50 -1.99 -3.47 2.40
CA HIS A 50 -2.69 -3.70 1.14
C HIS A 50 -4.21 -3.57 1.30
N LEU A 51 -4.78 -4.12 2.38
CA LEU A 51 -6.19 -3.96 2.70
C LEU A 51 -6.56 -2.49 3.00
N ARG A 52 -5.66 -1.75 3.66
CA ARG A 52 -5.84 -0.30 3.90
C ARG A 52 -5.71 0.52 2.62
N ALA A 53 -4.89 0.09 1.66
CA ALA A 53 -4.67 0.79 0.40
C ALA A 53 -5.80 0.58 -0.61
N LEU A 54 -6.36 -0.62 -0.71
CA LEU A 54 -7.41 -0.96 -1.68
C LEU A 54 -8.81 -0.52 -1.20
N THR A 55 -9.00 0.78 -1.07
CA THR A 55 -10.32 1.37 -0.86
C THR A 55 -10.88 1.93 -2.17
N PRO A 56 -12.22 2.05 -2.30
CA PRO A 56 -12.83 2.72 -3.44
C PRO A 56 -12.28 4.13 -3.68
N GLN A 57 -11.94 4.85 -2.61
CA GLN A 57 -11.36 6.19 -2.65
C GLN A 57 -9.97 6.19 -3.29
N THR A 58 -9.08 5.27 -2.89
CA THR A 58 -7.75 5.14 -3.51
C THR A 58 -7.87 4.81 -5.00
N VAL A 59 -8.78 3.90 -5.35
CA VAL A 59 -9.03 3.51 -6.75
C VAL A 59 -9.53 4.72 -7.55
N TRP A 60 -10.47 5.49 -7.02
CA TRP A 60 -10.96 6.71 -7.67
C TRP A 60 -9.88 7.78 -7.81
N SER A 61 -9.09 8.04 -6.76
CA SER A 61 -7.94 8.96 -6.83
C SER A 61 -6.94 8.54 -7.90
N ALA A 62 -6.76 7.23 -8.10
CA ALA A 62 -5.87 6.72 -9.13
C ALA A 62 -6.39 6.98 -10.55
N PHE A 63 -7.70 6.87 -10.77
CA PHE A 63 -8.33 7.24 -12.03
C PHE A 63 -8.39 8.75 -12.28
N GLN A 64 -8.41 9.58 -11.23
CA GLN A 64 -8.37 11.04 -11.35
C GLN A 64 -6.96 11.59 -11.64
N ALA A 65 -5.92 10.85 -11.27
CA ALA A 65 -4.53 11.24 -11.52
C ALA A 65 -4.07 10.99 -12.97
N THR A 66 -4.90 10.34 -13.79
CA THR A 66 -4.63 9.98 -15.19
C THR A 66 -5.41 10.89 -16.13
#